data_AF-A0A7Z0MX62-F1
#
_entry.id   AF-A0A7Z0MX62-F1
#
_cell.length_a   1.000
_cell.length_b   1.000
_cell.length_c   1.000
_cell.angle_alpha   90.00
_cell.angle_beta   90.00
_cell.angle_gamma   90.00
#
_symmetry.space_group_name_H-M   'P 1'
#
loop_
_entity.id
_entity.type
_entity.pdbx_description
1 polymer ?
#
loop_
_entity_poly.entity_id
_entity_poly.type
_entity_poly.pdbx_seq_one_letter_code
_entity_poly.pdbx_strand_id
1 'polypeptide(L)'
;MKHLPGAVGVLAFACASIPALALSSGEPSNDLLSGTTRLACEAILCLSSSLQPGECAPSLSHYFDIKIFHKGRLDWGDTVDARRAFLGMCPASSSAEMPARLDAISRGAGKCTADYLNSVYASTSYRQRESIAAPRSLKSSATGSMRS
;
A
#
# COMPACT_ATOMS: atom_id res chain seq x y z
N MET A 1 46.68 -15.96 -16.85
CA MET A 1 47.87 -15.10 -16.65
C MET A 1 47.60 -13.81 -17.43
N LYS A 2 47.24 -12.68 -16.84
CA LYS A 2 47.99 -11.92 -15.85
C LYS A 2 47.01 -11.04 -15.05
N HIS A 3 46.98 -11.20 -13.73
CA HIS A 3 46.61 -10.10 -12.85
C HIS A 3 47.81 -9.16 -12.80
N LEU A 4 47.58 -7.85 -12.90
CA LEU A 4 48.49 -6.88 -12.31
C LEU A 4 47.69 -5.76 -11.62
N PRO A 5 48.22 -5.22 -10.51
CA PRO A 5 47.48 -4.48 -9.49
C PRO A 5 47.65 -2.96 -9.66
N GLY A 6 46.83 -2.16 -8.98
CA GLY A 6 47.10 -0.73 -8.96
C GLY A 6 46.14 0.10 -8.13
N ALA A 7 46.61 0.44 -6.93
CA ALA A 7 46.25 1.60 -6.12
C ALA A 7 44.81 1.70 -5.59
N VAL A 8 44.66 1.19 -4.37
CA VAL A 8 43.69 1.70 -3.38
C VAL A 8 44.03 3.18 -3.13
N GLY A 9 43.30 4.09 -3.78
CA GLY A 9 43.24 5.50 -3.40
C GLY A 9 42.26 5.64 -2.25
N VAL A 10 42.74 5.56 -1.01
CA VAL A 10 41.96 5.99 0.16
C VAL A 10 41.85 7.51 0.09
N LEU A 11 40.80 8.00 -0.57
CA LEU A 11 40.40 9.39 -0.45
C LEU A 11 39.84 9.55 0.97
N ALA A 12 40.68 10.10 1.85
CA ALA A 12 40.32 10.49 3.19
C ALA A 12 39.16 11.49 3.11
N PHE A 13 37.93 10.98 3.26
CA PHE A 13 36.75 11.80 3.41
C PHE A 13 36.84 12.43 4.80
N ALA A 14 37.37 13.65 4.85
CA ALA A 14 37.44 14.43 6.07
C ALA A 14 36.03 14.57 6.65
N CYS A 15 35.79 13.93 7.80
CA CYS A 15 34.60 14.14 8.61
C CYS A 15 34.55 15.60 9.04
N ALA A 16 33.93 16.46 8.23
CA ALA A 16 33.35 17.69 8.73
C ALA A 16 32.29 17.28 9.75
N SER A 17 32.55 17.57 11.01
CA SER A 17 31.65 17.39 12.14
C SER A 17 30.34 18.14 11.86
N ILE A 18 29.34 17.41 11.34
CA ILE A 18 27.97 17.88 11.26
C ILE A 18 27.50 18.02 12.72
N PRO A 19 27.13 19.22 13.19
CA PRO A 19 26.46 19.32 14.48
C PRO A 19 25.18 18.50 14.38
N ALA A 20 25.08 17.47 15.22
CA ALA A 20 23.87 16.67 15.35
C ALA A 20 22.74 17.61 15.79
N LEU A 21 21.95 18.08 14.82
CA LEU A 21 20.61 18.55 15.09
C LEU A 21 19.87 17.35 15.66
N ALA A 22 19.68 17.35 16.98
CA ALA A 22 18.83 16.39 17.66
C ALA A 22 17.44 16.50 17.01
N LEU A 23 17.14 15.57 16.11
CA LEU A 23 15.79 15.36 15.64
C LEU A 23 15.05 14.85 16.87
N SER A 24 14.33 15.76 17.53
CA SER A 24 13.35 15.40 18.54
C SER A 24 12.29 14.57 17.83
N SER A 25 12.49 13.26 17.78
CA SER A 25 11.41 12.32 17.60
C SER A 25 10.53 12.50 18.82
N GLY A 26 9.49 13.33 18.68
CA GLY A 26 8.42 13.39 19.67
C GLY A 26 7.95 11.96 19.88
N GLU A 27 8.34 11.38 21.00
CA GLU A 27 7.98 10.03 21.37
C GLU A 27 6.47 10.02 21.60
N PRO A 28 5.65 9.41 20.73
CA PRO A 28 4.30 9.14 21.13
C PRO A 28 4.42 8.17 22.29
N SER A 29 3.91 8.59 23.44
CA SER A 29 3.88 7.84 24.69
C SER A 29 3.71 6.36 24.42
N ASN A 30 4.63 5.53 24.92
CA ASN A 30 4.65 4.07 24.74
C ASN A 30 3.31 3.37 25.11
N ASP A 31 2.43 4.08 25.83
CA ASP A 31 1.07 3.68 26.16
C ASP A 31 0.09 3.66 24.95
N LEU A 32 0.35 4.44 23.90
CA LEU A 32 -0.51 4.55 22.71
C LEU A 32 -0.35 3.39 21.72
N LEU A 33 0.75 2.62 21.80
CA LEU A 33 1.08 1.50 20.92
C LEU A 33 0.87 0.15 21.61
N SER A 34 -0.24 0.02 22.35
CA SER A 34 -0.67 -1.25 22.94
C SER A 34 -1.82 -1.88 22.16
N GLY A 35 -1.90 -3.21 22.18
CA GLY A 35 -3.01 -3.96 21.58
C GLY A 35 -3.18 -3.77 20.08
N THR A 36 -4.42 -3.58 19.62
CA THR A 36 -4.79 -3.48 18.21
C THR A 36 -4.19 -2.26 17.51
N THR A 37 -3.96 -1.16 18.23
CA THR A 37 -3.29 0.04 17.70
C THR A 37 -1.85 -0.26 17.28
N ARG A 38 -1.13 -1.08 18.06
CA ARG A 38 0.21 -1.55 17.69
C ARG A 38 0.19 -2.31 16.38
N LEU A 39 -0.72 -3.30 16.27
CA LEU A 39 -0.87 -4.13 15.08
C LEU A 39 -1.24 -3.29 13.85
N ALA A 40 -2.05 -2.25 14.02
CA ALA A 40 -2.41 -1.34 12.94
C ALA A 40 -1.18 -0.59 12.40
N CYS A 41 -0.39 0.02 13.29
CA CYS A 41 0.81 0.75 12.89
C CYS A 41 1.85 -0.17 12.24
N GLU A 42 2.05 -1.35 12.81
CA GLU A 42 2.98 -2.35 12.28
C GLU A 42 2.50 -2.90 10.93
N ALA A 43 1.19 -3.15 10.76
CA ALA A 43 0.61 -3.55 9.48
C ALA A 43 0.85 -2.51 8.38
N ILE A 44 0.72 -1.20 8.68
CA ILE A 44 1.04 -0.13 7.71
C ILE A 44 2.48 -0.24 7.22
N LEU A 45 3.44 -0.42 8.14
CA LEU A 45 4.85 -0.55 7.80
C LEU A 45 5.11 -1.84 7.00
N CYS A 46 4.58 -2.97 7.45
CA CYS A 46 4.76 -4.28 6.83
C CYS A 46 4.15 -4.37 5.42
N LEU A 47 2.98 -3.77 5.19
CA LEU A 47 2.31 -3.72 3.89
C LEU A 47 2.98 -2.76 2.91
N SER A 48 3.81 -1.85 3.42
CA SER A 48 4.59 -0.92 2.61
C SER A 48 6.00 -1.42 2.28
N SER A 49 6.41 -2.52 2.92
CA SER A 49 7.68 -3.17 2.67
C SER A 49 7.53 -4.26 1.61
N SER A 50 8.57 -4.46 0.80
CA SER A 50 8.67 -5.60 -0.11
C SER A 50 9.17 -6.88 0.58
N LEU A 51 9.72 -6.78 1.79
CA LEU A 51 10.07 -7.92 2.64
C LEU A 51 9.18 -7.94 3.88
N GLN A 52 8.54 -9.08 4.15
CA GLN A 52 7.83 -9.35 5.39
C GLN A 52 8.67 -10.27 6.28
N PRO A 53 9.49 -9.75 7.22
CA PRO A 53 10.13 -10.57 8.24
C PRO A 53 9.08 -11.26 9.13
N GLY A 54 9.48 -12.29 9.88
CA GLY A 54 8.57 -13.02 10.78
C GLY A 54 7.84 -12.12 11.80
N GLU A 55 8.46 -11.02 12.19
CA GLU A 55 7.87 -10.00 13.07
C GLU A 55 6.57 -9.40 12.53
N CYS A 56 6.38 -9.35 11.20
CA CYS A 56 5.16 -8.84 10.58
C CYS A 56 3.97 -9.81 10.65
N ALA A 57 4.21 -11.08 10.99
CA ALA A 57 3.17 -12.12 10.99
C ALA A 57 1.92 -11.79 11.82
N PRO A 58 2.01 -11.34 13.09
CA PRO A 58 0.83 -11.02 13.88
C PRO A 58 -0.01 -9.90 13.27
N SER A 59 0.63 -8.83 12.81
CA SER A 59 -0.04 -7.66 12.26
C SER A 59 -0.68 -7.94 10.91
N LEU A 60 0.00 -8.71 10.06
CA LEU A 60 -0.54 -9.12 8.77
C LEU A 60 -1.65 -10.15 8.90
N SER A 61 -1.53 -11.11 9.84
CA SER A 61 -2.63 -12.06 10.12
C SER A 61 -3.88 -11.29 10.51
N HIS A 62 -3.77 -10.40 11.51
CA HIS A 62 -4.90 -9.57 11.94
C HIS A 62 -5.50 -8.77 10.78
N TYR A 63 -4.67 -8.13 9.95
CA TYR A 63 -5.13 -7.39 8.78
C TYR A 63 -5.87 -8.26 7.76
N PHE A 64 -5.33 -9.43 7.42
CA PHE A 64 -5.92 -10.31 6.40
C PHE A 64 -7.12 -11.12 6.91
N ASP A 65 -7.22 -11.34 8.22
CA ASP A 65 -8.35 -11.99 8.89
C ASP A 65 -9.60 -11.09 8.94
N ILE A 66 -9.44 -9.77 8.81
CA ILE A 66 -10.57 -8.86 8.59
C ILE A 66 -11.21 -9.19 7.24
N LYS A 67 -12.37 -9.86 7.32
CA LYS A 67 -13.18 -10.32 6.19
C LYS A 67 -14.65 -10.17 6.58
N ILE A 68 -15.36 -9.32 5.86
CA ILE A 68 -16.80 -9.10 6.06
C ILE A 68 -17.55 -10.01 5.08
N PHE A 69 -18.49 -10.79 5.60
CA PHE A 69 -19.30 -11.70 4.80
C PHE A 69 -20.77 -11.32 4.89
N HIS A 70 -21.42 -11.17 3.74
CA HIS A 70 -22.86 -10.99 3.62
C HIS A 70 -23.49 -12.19 2.94
N LYS A 71 -24.46 -12.82 3.60
CA LYS A 71 -25.17 -14.01 3.10
C LYS A 71 -24.21 -15.12 2.63
N GLY A 72 -23.10 -15.33 3.35
CA GLY A 72 -22.10 -16.35 3.06
C GLY A 72 -21.14 -16.02 1.90
N ARG A 73 -21.18 -14.80 1.35
CA ARG A 73 -20.24 -14.33 0.33
C ARG A 73 -19.36 -13.23 0.90
N LEU A 74 -18.08 -13.22 0.50
CA LEU A 74 -17.16 -12.16 0.91
C LEU A 74 -17.63 -10.84 0.30
N ASP A 75 -17.99 -9.89 1.15
CA ASP A 75 -18.22 -8.52 0.72
C ASP A 75 -16.89 -7.79 0.70
N TRP A 76 -16.38 -7.58 -0.51
CA TRP A 76 -15.09 -6.95 -0.68
C TRP A 76 -15.11 -5.45 -0.35
N GLY A 77 -16.23 -4.75 -0.57
CA GLY A 77 -16.35 -3.33 -0.25
C GLY A 77 -16.23 -3.13 1.26
N ASP A 78 -17.06 -3.84 2.01
CA ASP A 78 -17.07 -3.74 3.47
C ASP A 78 -15.78 -4.28 4.10
N THR A 79 -15.18 -5.30 3.49
CA THR A 79 -13.85 -5.79 3.90
C THR A 79 -12.77 -4.72 3.74
N VAL A 80 -12.77 -4.00 2.61
CA VAL A 80 -11.82 -2.91 2.36
C VAL A 80 -12.03 -1.76 3.35
N ASP A 81 -13.27 -1.40 3.64
CA ASP A 81 -13.61 -0.32 4.57
C ASP A 81 -13.22 -0.70 6.01
N ALA A 82 -13.48 -1.94 6.43
CA ALA A 82 -13.05 -2.46 7.74
C ALA A 82 -11.51 -2.51 7.86
N ARG A 83 -10.80 -2.93 6.80
CA ARG A 83 -9.34 -2.91 6.76
C ARG A 83 -8.79 -1.49 6.85
N ARG A 84 -9.39 -0.54 6.14
CA ARG A 84 -9.02 0.88 6.23
C ARG A 84 -9.25 1.43 7.64
N ALA A 85 -10.37 1.10 8.26
CA ALA A 85 -10.68 1.51 9.63
C ALA A 85 -9.65 0.96 10.63
N PHE A 86 -9.25 -0.31 10.49
CA PHE A 86 -8.17 -0.89 11.29
C PHE A 86 -6.85 -0.13 11.13
N LEU A 87 -6.40 0.13 9.89
CA LEU A 87 -5.18 0.91 9.67
C LEU A 87 -5.30 2.34 10.24
N GLY A 88 -6.50 2.91 10.23
CA GLY A 88 -6.81 4.22 10.83
C GLY A 88 -6.67 4.27 12.36
N MET A 89 -6.63 3.13 13.05
CA MET A 89 -6.34 3.09 14.49
C MET A 89 -4.92 3.57 14.81
N CYS A 90 -4.00 3.50 13.84
CA CYS A 90 -2.66 4.01 14.02
C CYS A 90 -2.65 5.56 14.07
N PRO A 91 -2.11 6.21 15.11
CA PRO A 91 -2.07 7.68 15.20
C PRO A 91 -1.39 8.37 14.01
N ALA A 92 -0.40 7.70 13.40
CA ALA A 92 0.30 8.19 12.21
C ALA A 92 -0.61 8.33 10.97
N SER A 93 -1.79 7.70 10.97
CA SER A 93 -2.77 7.75 9.87
C SER A 93 -3.33 9.15 9.59
N SER A 94 -3.21 10.08 10.55
CA SER A 94 -3.76 11.43 10.48
C SER A 94 -2.91 12.44 9.69
N SER A 95 -1.69 12.08 9.28
CA SER A 95 -0.84 12.96 8.48
C SER A 95 -1.35 13.11 7.04
N ALA A 96 -1.06 14.24 6.39
CA ALA A 96 -1.74 14.68 5.16
C ALA A 96 -1.76 13.65 4.00
N GLU A 97 -0.70 12.86 3.83
CA GLU A 97 -0.59 11.88 2.74
C GLU A 97 -1.03 10.47 3.13
N MET A 98 -1.20 10.20 4.43
CA MET A 98 -1.49 8.87 4.92
C MET A 98 -2.88 8.35 4.52
N PRO A 99 -3.98 9.13 4.53
CA PRO A 99 -5.29 8.64 4.11
C PRO A 99 -5.28 8.04 2.70
N ALA A 100 -4.65 8.71 1.73
CA ALA A 100 -4.53 8.19 0.36
C ALA A 100 -3.71 6.89 0.32
N ARG A 101 -2.63 6.81 1.09
CA ARG A 101 -1.83 5.58 1.21
C ARG A 101 -2.62 4.45 1.85
N LEU A 102 -3.37 4.71 2.91
CA LEU A 102 -4.21 3.70 3.57
C LEU A 102 -5.32 3.21 2.64
N ASP A 103 -5.83 4.05 1.74
CA ASP A 103 -6.81 3.65 0.71
C ASP A 103 -6.20 2.71 -0.32
N ALA A 104 -4.97 3.02 -0.76
CA ALA A 104 -4.25 2.17 -1.69
C ALA A 104 -3.92 0.80 -1.05
N ILE A 105 -3.45 0.80 0.20
CA ILE A 105 -3.17 -0.44 0.95
C ILE A 105 -4.44 -1.27 1.13
N SER A 106 -5.53 -0.67 1.62
CA SER A 106 -6.79 -1.38 1.90
C SER A 106 -7.36 -2.09 0.68
N ARG A 107 -7.31 -1.43 -0.49
CA ARG A 107 -7.82 -1.94 -1.76
C ARG A 107 -6.88 -2.94 -2.44
N GLY A 108 -5.57 -2.75 -2.30
CA GLY A 108 -4.55 -3.48 -3.07
C GLY A 108 -3.94 -4.69 -2.36
N ALA A 109 -3.84 -4.68 -1.04
CA ALA A 109 -3.16 -5.75 -0.30
C ALA A 109 -3.79 -7.13 -0.57
N GLY A 110 -2.94 -8.11 -0.92
CA GLY A 110 -3.35 -9.47 -1.29
C GLY A 110 -3.79 -9.65 -2.74
N LYS A 111 -3.77 -8.58 -3.57
CA LYS A 111 -4.11 -8.64 -5.00
C LYS A 111 -2.89 -8.60 -5.94
N CYS A 112 -1.69 -8.42 -5.41
CA CYS A 112 -0.47 -8.30 -6.23
C CYS A 112 0.20 -9.65 -6.53
N THR A 113 -0.53 -10.77 -6.45
CA THR A 113 0.02 -12.07 -6.84
C THR A 113 0.08 -12.21 -8.36
N ALA A 114 1.07 -12.93 -8.87
CA ALA A 114 1.17 -13.18 -10.31
C ALA A 114 -0.12 -13.77 -10.88
N ASP A 115 -0.76 -14.70 -10.18
CA ASP A 115 -2.02 -15.31 -10.60
C ASP A 115 -3.17 -14.29 -10.71
N TYR A 116 -3.35 -13.46 -9.68
CA TYR A 116 -4.41 -12.45 -9.70
C TYR A 116 -4.16 -11.44 -10.82
N LEU A 117 -2.93 -10.93 -10.92
CA LEU A 117 -2.56 -9.94 -11.94
C LEU A 117 -2.72 -10.52 -13.34
N ASN A 118 -2.30 -11.76 -13.59
CA ASN A 118 -2.48 -12.43 -14.87
C ASN A 118 -3.97 -12.60 -15.21
N SER A 119 -4.81 -12.97 -14.24
CA SER A 119 -6.25 -13.14 -14.45
C SER A 119 -6.96 -11.82 -14.81
N VAL A 120 -6.63 -10.74 -14.09
CA VAL A 120 -7.20 -9.41 -14.34
C VAL A 120 -6.68 -8.85 -15.67
N TYR A 121 -5.38 -8.98 -15.94
CA TYR A 121 -4.78 -8.57 -17.20
C TYR A 121 -5.40 -9.30 -18.39
N ALA A 122 -5.57 -10.62 -18.32
CA ALA A 122 -6.26 -11.40 -19.34
C ALA A 122 -7.67 -10.84 -19.58
N SER A 123 -8.49 -10.70 -18.53
CA SER A 123 -9.87 -10.20 -18.66
C SER A 123 -9.98 -8.78 -19.25
N THR A 124 -9.05 -7.89 -18.90
CA THR A 124 -9.03 -6.50 -19.38
C THR A 124 -8.50 -6.39 -20.80
N SER A 125 -7.50 -7.20 -21.16
CA SER A 125 -7.00 -7.29 -22.55
C SER A 125 -8.08 -7.77 -23.51
N TYR A 126 -8.92 -8.73 -23.11
CA TYR A 126 -10.07 -9.16 -23.90
C TYR A 126 -11.09 -8.04 -24.08
N ARG A 127 -11.48 -7.35 -23.00
CA ARG A 127 -12.43 -6.22 -23.08
C ARG A 127 -11.92 -5.08 -23.95
N GLN A 128 -10.62 -4.78 -23.90
CA GLN A 128 -10.02 -3.77 -24.74
C GLN A 128 -10.00 -4.21 -26.22
N ARG A 129 -9.77 -5.48 -26.49
CA ARG A 129 -9.87 -6.02 -27.86
C ARG A 129 -11.30 -5.95 -28.38
N GLU A 130 -12.31 -6.23 -27.54
CA GLU A 130 -13.73 -6.05 -27.88
C GLU A 130 -14.08 -4.59 -28.17
N SER A 131 -13.60 -3.64 -27.36
CA SER A 131 -13.87 -2.21 -27.59
C SER A 131 -13.16 -1.64 -28.82
N ILE A 132 -12.01 -2.21 -29.20
CA ILE A 132 -11.30 -1.89 -30.45
C ILE A 132 -11.98 -2.56 -31.66
N ALA A 133 -12.51 -3.78 -31.49
CA ALA A 133 -13.14 -4.55 -32.56
C ALA A 133 -14.62 -4.18 -32.80
N ALA A 134 -15.31 -3.61 -31.81
CA ALA A 134 -16.65 -3.08 -31.97
C ALA A 134 -16.58 -1.77 -32.78
N PRO A 135 -17.23 -1.66 -33.96
CA PRO A 135 -17.34 -0.38 -34.63
C PRO A 135 -18.01 0.60 -33.68
N ARG A 136 -17.41 1.79 -33.58
CA ARG A 136 -17.80 2.91 -32.71
C ARG A 136 -19.19 3.44 -33.11
N SER A 137 -20.24 2.67 -32.89
CA SER A 137 -21.63 3.06 -33.12
C SER A 137 -22.34 3.12 -31.78
N LEU A 138 -22.88 4.31 -31.50
CA LEU A 138 -23.76 4.67 -30.38
C LEU A 138 -23.09 4.84 -29.00
N LYS A 139 -22.57 6.06 -28.79
CA LYS A 139 -23.05 6.96 -27.72
C LYS A 139 -22.66 8.41 -28.04
N SER A 140 -23.40 8.98 -28.99
CA SER A 140 -23.73 10.41 -28.97
C SER A 140 -25.09 10.53 -28.27
N SER A 141 -25.08 10.99 -27.02
CA SER A 141 -26.22 11.53 -26.25
C SER A 141 -25.73 11.70 -24.81
N ALA A 142 -25.66 12.88 -24.19
CA ALA A 142 -26.05 14.21 -24.61
C ALA A 142 -25.24 15.22 -23.79
N THR A 143 -24.55 16.14 -24.45
CA THR A 143 -24.25 17.45 -23.91
C THR A 143 -25.44 18.36 -24.24
N GLY A 144 -26.11 18.89 -23.21
CA GLY A 144 -26.97 20.07 -23.29
C GLY A 144 -28.48 19.85 -23.13
N SER A 145 -29.06 20.34 -22.03
CA SER A 145 -29.97 21.50 -22.04
C SER A 145 -30.89 21.57 -20.80
N MET A 146 -30.76 22.68 -20.06
CA MET A 146 -31.73 23.46 -19.29
C MET A 146 -33.08 22.92 -18.78
N ARG A 147 -33.35 23.32 -17.53
CA ARG A 147 -34.61 23.77 -16.89
C ARG A 147 -35.71 22.75 -16.60
N SER A 148 -36.04 22.64 -15.31
CA SER A 148 -37.17 23.37 -14.70
C SER A 148 -36.86 23.71 -13.26
#